data_AF-A0A937IT98-F1
#
_entry.id   AF-A0A937IT98-F1
#
_cell.length_a   1.000
_cell.length_b   1.000
_cell.length_c   1.000
_cell.angle_alpha   90.00
_cell.angle_beta   90.00
_cell.angle_gamma   90.00
#
_symmetry.space_group_name_H-M   'P 1'
#
loop_
_entity.id
_entity.type
_entity.pdbx_description
1 polymer ?
#
loop_
_entity_poly.entity_id
_entity_poly.type
_entity_poly.pdbx_seq_one_letter_code
_entity_poly.pdbx_strand_id
1 'polypeptide(L)' 'MSTFILIHGAWHGGWCWEKVKYILEQNGHIVLAPDLPGHGEDKTPICDISLESYVDCVCDLLDRQ' A
#
# COMPACT_ATOMS: atom_id res chain seq x y z
N MET A 1 -13.96 14.35 4.15
CA MET A 1 -13.41 13.53 3.05
C MET A 1 -11.90 13.68 3.08
N SER A 2 -11.17 12.57 3.19
CA SER A 2 -9.70 12.52 3.24
C SER A 2 -9.24 11.26 2.51
N THR A 3 -8.02 11.26 1.99
CA THR A 3 -7.37 10.07 1.43
C THR A 3 -6.46 9.44 2.48
N PHE A 4 -6.66 8.15 2.77
CA PHE A 4 -5.79 7.35 3.63
C PHE A 4 -4.96 6.41 2.78
N ILE A 5 -3.64 6.44 2.98
CA ILE A 5 -2.71 5.47 2.39
C ILE A 5 -2.21 4.59 3.53
N LEU A 6 -2.56 3.30 3.48
CA LEU A 6 -2.26 2.32 4.52
C LEU A 6 -1.09 1.44 4.07
N ILE A 7 0.09 1.68 4.65
CA ILE A 7 1.30 0.92 4.35
C ILE A 7 1.40 -0.27 5.31
N HIS A 8 1.55 -1.47 4.77
CA HIS A 8 1.65 -2.69 5.57
C HIS A 8 3.06 -2.87 6.18
N GLY A 9 3.15 -3.75 7.19
CA GLY A 9 4.43 -4.17 7.77
C GLY A 9 5.09 -5.33 7.02
N ALA A 10 6.22 -5.82 7.54
CA ALA A 10 6.90 -6.97 6.97
C ALA A 10 5.98 -8.22 6.92
N TRP A 11 6.14 -9.03 5.87
CA TRP A 11 5.42 -10.30 5.63
C TRP A 11 3.91 -10.17 5.38
N HIS A 12 3.43 -8.97 5.09
CA HIS A 12 2.03 -8.68 4.77
C HIS A 12 1.92 -8.08 3.36
N GLY A 13 0.71 -7.87 2.89
CA GLY A 13 0.39 -7.01 1.75
C GLY A 13 -0.75 -6.06 2.10
N GLY A 14 -1.25 -5.31 1.14
CA GLY A 14 -2.41 -4.43 1.28
C GLY A 14 -3.65 -5.15 1.83
N TRP A 15 -3.77 -6.45 1.58
CA TRP A 15 -4.84 -7.32 2.11
C TRP A 15 -4.99 -7.25 3.63
N CYS A 16 -3.91 -6.97 4.38
CA CYS A 16 -4.01 -6.91 5.85
C CYS A 16 -4.90 -5.77 6.35
N TRP A 17 -5.16 -4.78 5.50
CA TRP A 17 -5.97 -3.61 5.82
C TRP A 17 -7.43 -3.72 5.36
N GLU A 18 -7.88 -4.83 4.75
CA GLU A 18 -9.24 -4.94 4.17
C GLU A 18 -10.37 -4.48 5.12
N LYS A 19 -10.31 -4.89 6.39
CA LYS A 19 -11.32 -4.51 7.39
C LYS A 19 -11.28 -3.02 7.73
N VAL A 20 -10.08 -2.45 7.85
CA VAL A 20 -9.88 -1.03 8.17
C VAL A 20 -10.29 -0.17 6.97
N LYS A 21 -9.88 -0.59 5.76
CA LYS A 21 -10.28 0.02 4.50
C LYS A 21 -11.80 0.09 4.38
N TYR A 22 -12.49 -1.03 4.59
CA TYR A 22 -13.96 -1.06 4.56
C TYR A 22 -14.59 -0.04 5.51
N ILE A 23 -14.13 0.02 6.77
CA ILE A 23 -14.66 0.96 7.77
C ILE A 23 -14.43 2.42 7.34
N LEU A 24 -13.22 2.75 6.89
CA LEU A 24 -12.87 4.12 6.47
C LEU A 24 -13.66 4.54 5.21
N GLU A 25 -13.81 3.65 4.24
CA GLU A 25 -14.62 3.90 3.03
C GLU A 25 -16.10 4.13 3.38
N GLN A 26 -16.67 3.35 4.32
CA GLN A 26 -18.04 3.57 4.81
C GLN A 26 -18.22 4.93 5.50
N ASN A 27 -17.15 5.52 6.05
CA ASN A 27 -17.16 6.86 6.63
C ASN A 27 -16.93 7.97 5.57
N GLY A 28 -16.93 7.62 4.28
CA GLY A 28 -16.77 8.59 3.20
C GLY A 28 -15.34 9.09 3.08
N HIS A 29 -14.36 8.18 3.16
CA HIS A 29 -12.95 8.45 2.84
C HIS A 29 -12.53 7.65 1.60
N ILE A 30 -11.48 8.12 0.92
CA ILE A 30 -10.77 7.34 -0.11
C ILE A 30 -9.67 6.56 0.60
N VAL A 31 -9.52 5.27 0.32
CA VAL A 31 -8.51 4.43 0.98
C VAL A 31 -7.73 3.61 -0.02
N LEU A 32 -6.41 3.77 0.04
CA LEU A 32 -5.44 3.02 -0.74
C LEU A 32 -4.63 2.13 0.21
N ALA A 33 -4.50 0.86 -0.15
CA ALA A 33 -3.70 -0.12 0.57
C ALA A 33 -2.89 -0.90 -0.48
N PRO A 34 -1.76 -0.35 -0.97
CA PRO A 34 -0.95 -0.99 -1.99
C PRO A 34 -0.22 -2.22 -1.43
N ASP A 35 0.16 -3.12 -2.34
CA ASP A 35 1.22 -4.09 -2.08
C ASP A 35 2.57 -3.44 -2.39
N LEU A 36 3.51 -3.46 -1.44
CA LEU A 36 4.88 -3.01 -1.67
C LEU A 36 5.66 -4.04 -2.51
N PRO A 37 6.78 -3.65 -3.15
CA PRO A 37 7.59 -4.56 -3.97
C PRO A 37 7.90 -5.92 -3.31
N GLY A 38 7.49 -7.00 -3.98
CA GLY A 38 7.64 -8.39 -3.55
C GLY A 38 6.66 -8.89 -2.48
N HIS A 39 5.62 -8.13 -2.17
CA HIS A 39 4.56 -8.52 -1.21
C HIS A 39 3.22 -8.70 -1.90
N GLY A 40 2.32 -9.48 -1.27
CA GLY A 40 0.97 -9.70 -1.77
C GLY A 40 0.96 -10.19 -3.23
N GLU A 41 0.32 -9.43 -4.11
CA GLU A 41 0.27 -9.73 -5.54
C GLU A 41 1.39 -9.09 -6.37
N ASP A 42 2.23 -8.23 -5.78
CA ASP A 42 3.37 -7.66 -6.48
C ASP A 42 4.39 -8.74 -6.86
N LYS A 43 4.93 -8.64 -8.08
CA LYS A 43 5.84 -9.64 -8.67
C LYS A 43 7.25 -9.09 -8.90
N THR A 44 7.64 -8.01 -8.21
CA THR A 44 8.99 -7.45 -8.29
C THR A 44 10.02 -8.54 -7.99
N PRO A 45 11.02 -8.76 -8.87
CA PRO A 45 12.06 -9.76 -8.63
C PRO A 45 12.81 -9.50 -7.34
N ILE A 46 13.16 -10.56 -6.60
CA ILE A 46 13.83 -10.45 -5.30
C ILE A 46 15.14 -9.64 -5.37
N CYS A 47 15.86 -9.71 -6.50
CA CYS A 47 17.10 -8.96 -6.69
C CYS A 47 16.90 -7.43 -6.78
N ASP A 48 15.67 -6.98 -7.04
CA ASP A 48 15.32 -5.57 -7.22
C ASP A 48 14.61 -4.98 -5.98
N ILE A 49 14.39 -5.81 -4.94
CA ILE A 49 13.75 -5.40 -3.70
C ILE A 49 14.78 -4.73 -2.79
N SER A 50 14.51 -3.49 -2.40
CA SER A 50 15.28 -2.74 -1.43
C SER A 50 14.34 -1.85 -0.61
N LEU A 51 14.86 -1.24 0.46
CA LEU A 51 14.10 -0.23 1.19
C LEU A 51 13.84 1.01 0.31
N GLU A 52 14.77 1.34 -0.58
CA GLU A 52 14.61 2.45 -1.54
C GLU A 52 13.44 2.19 -2.50
N SER A 53 13.34 0.97 -3.06
CA SER A 53 12.20 0.65 -3.94
C SER A 53 10.85 0.67 -3.21
N TYR A 54 10.83 0.45 -1.88
CA TYR A 54 9.61 0.65 -1.08
C TYR A 54 9.25 2.12 -0.95
N VAL A 55 10.25 2.98 -0.70
CA VAL A 55 10.06 4.43 -0.61
C VAL A 55 9.57 4.97 -1.94
N ASP A 56 10.22 4.59 -3.05
CA ASP A 56 9.85 5.01 -4.40
C ASP A 56 8.41 4.62 -4.72
N CYS A 57 8.01 3.39 -4.40
CA CYS A 57 6.63 2.93 -4.58
C CYS A 57 5.61 3.82 -3.83
N VAL A 58 5.92 4.23 -2.60
CA VAL A 58 5.05 5.10 -1.79
C VAL A 58 5.03 6.53 -2.31
N CYS A 59 6.19 7.07 -2.69
CA CYS A 59 6.29 8.40 -3.30
C CYS A 59 5.52 8.48 -4.62
N ASP A 60 5.70 7.51 -5.51
CA ASP A 60 4.96 7.40 -6.77
C ASP A 60 3.45 7.32 -6.55
N LEU A 61 3.00 6.63 -5.51
CA LEU A 61 1.59 6.54 -5.16
C LEU A 61 1.03 7.89 -4.70
N LEU A 62 1.80 8.63 -3.89
CA LEU A 62 1.46 9.96 -3.39
C LEU A 62 1.35 10.98 -4.52
N ASP A 63 2.29 10.96 -5.47
CA ASP A 63 2.33 11.89 -6.61
C ASP A 63 1.16 11.69 -7.60
N ARG A 64 0.50 10.52 -7.55
CA ARG A 64 -0.67 10.20 -8.38
C ARG A 64 -2.01 10.57 -7.74
N GLN A 65 -2.02 11.05 -6.50
CA GLN A 65 -3.24 11.54 -5.82
C GLN A 65 -3.53 13.01 -6.15
#